data_AF-A0A7Y5KNW2-F1
#
_entry.id   AF-A0A7Y5KNW2-F1
#
_cell.length_a   1.000
_cell.length_b   1.000
_cell.length_c   1.000
_cell.angle_alpha   90.00
_cell.angle_beta   90.00
_cell.angle_gamma   90.00
#
_symmetry.space_group_name_H-M   'P 1'
#
loop_
_entity.id
_entity.type
_entity.pdbx_description
1 polymer ?
#
loop_
_entity_poly.entity_id
_entity_poly.type
_entity_poly.pdbx_seq_one_letter_code
_entity_poly.pdbx_strand_id
1 'polypeptide(L)' 'MIDPVALRSLVAVEAHGSVGAAAAALDYTPSAVSQQIKRLESQTGVQLLERQGRGVLLTEA' A
#
# COMPACT_ATOMS: atom_id res chain seq x y z
N MET A 1 2.98 2.11 -17.48
CA MET A 1 2.17 3.24 -16.98
C MET A 1 1.80 2.94 -15.54
N ILE A 2 2.08 3.87 -14.63
CA ILE A 2 1.80 3.72 -13.20
C ILE A 2 0.29 3.88 -12.93
N ASP A 3 -0.27 2.99 -12.12
CA ASP A 3 -1.69 2.99 -11.75
C ASP A 3 -1.99 4.01 -10.63
N PRO A 4 -2.81 5.06 -10.88
CA PRO A 4 -3.12 6.08 -9.87
C PRO A 4 -3.86 5.52 -8.64
N VAL A 5 -4.65 4.46 -8.81
CA VAL A 5 -5.37 3.83 -7.70
C VAL A 5 -4.36 3.18 -6.75
N ALA A 6 -3.33 2.54 -7.30
CA ALA A 6 -2.29 1.91 -6.50
C ALA A 6 -1.44 2.93 -5.75
N LEU A 7 -1.15 4.09 -6.35
CA LEU A 7 -0.48 5.20 -5.66
C LEU A 7 -1.31 5.74 -4.49
N ARG A 8 -2.63 5.90 -4.66
CA ARG A 8 -3.52 6.32 -3.56
C ARG A 8 -3.52 5.33 -2.41
N SER A 9 -3.52 4.04 -2.72
CA SER A 9 -3.44 2.98 -1.71
C SER A 9 -2.12 3.00 -0.94
N LEU A 10 -1.00 3.27 -1.61
CA LEU A 10 0.30 3.42 -0.96
C LEU A 10 0.31 4.60 0.03
N VAL A 11 -0.16 5.77 -0.41
CA VAL A 11 -0.25 6.99 0.43
C VAL A 11 -1.19 6.77 1.62
N ALA A 12 -2.32 6.09 1.41
CA ALA A 12 -3.24 5.79 2.50
C ALA A 12 -2.60 4.82 3.53
N VAL A 13 -1.81 3.85 3.08
CA VAL A 13 -1.10 2.95 3.99
C VAL A 13 -0.08 3.69 4.84
N GLU A 14 0.68 4.63 4.27
CA GLU A 14 1.57 5.51 5.03
C GLU A 14 0.77 6.33 6.06
N ALA A 15 -0.29 7.01 5.62
CA ALA A 15 -1.08 7.90 6.47
C ALA A 15 -1.77 7.18 7.64
N HIS A 16 -2.15 5.91 7.46
CA HIS A 16 -2.91 5.13 8.43
C HIS A 16 -2.11 4.03 9.13
N GLY A 17 -0.85 3.80 8.76
CA GLY A 17 0.08 2.85 9.39
C GLY A 17 -0.23 1.36 9.22
N SER A 18 -1.31 1.01 8.50
CA SER A 18 -1.65 -0.37 8.18
C SER A 18 -2.51 -0.50 6.93
N VAL A 19 -2.40 -1.65 6.24
CA VAL A 19 -3.27 -2.01 5.11
C VAL A 19 -4.74 -2.05 5.51
N GLY A 20 -5.05 -2.56 6.70
CA GLY A 20 -6.43 -2.64 7.19
C GLY A 20 -7.05 -1.25 7.43
N ALA A 21 -6.30 -0.34 8.06
CA ALA A 21 -6.77 1.01 8.31
C ALA A 21 -6.89 1.83 7.01
N ALA A 22 -5.94 1.67 6.08
CA ALA A 22 -6.02 2.29 4.76
C ALA A 22 -7.22 1.80 3.95
N ALA A 23 -7.51 0.50 4.00
CA ALA A 23 -8.67 -0.08 3.35
C ALA A 23 -9.98 0.50 3.90
N ALA A 24 -10.10 0.62 5.23
CA ALA A 24 -11.26 1.26 5.85
C ALA A 24 -11.41 2.74 5.45
N ALA A 25 -10.30 3.48 5.35
CA ALA A 25 -10.33 4.90 4.97
C ALA A 25 -10.68 5.12 3.49
N LEU A 26 -10.35 4.17 2.61
CA LEU A 26 -10.61 4.23 1.17
C LEU A 26 -11.90 3.51 0.73
N ASP A 27 -12.67 2.97 1.67
CA ASP A 27 -13.84 2.11 1.41
C ASP A 27 -13.51 0.89 0.51
N TYR A 28 -12.37 0.27 0.79
CA TYR A 28 -11.88 -0.94 0.11
C TYR A 28 -11.73 -2.11 1.07
N THR A 29 -11.55 -3.30 0.50
CA THR A 29 -11.13 -4.47 1.27
C THR A 29 -9.61 -4.43 1.49
N PRO A 30 -9.09 -4.99 2.61
CA PRO A 30 -7.65 -5.10 2.82
C PRO A 30 -6.92 -5.86 1.71
N SER A 31 -7.59 -6.84 1.07
CA SER A 31 -7.03 -7.59 -0.05
C SER A 31 -6.93 -6.76 -1.33
N ALA A 32 -7.88 -5.85 -1.60
CA ALA A 32 -7.81 -4.94 -2.73
C ALA A 32 -6.61 -3.98 -2.59
N VAL A 33 -6.44 -3.36 -1.41
CA VAL A 33 -5.29 -2.49 -1.12
C VAL A 33 -3.98 -3.27 -1.25
N SER A 34 -3.89 -4.48 -0.69
CA SER A 34 -2.70 -5.34 -0.82
C SER A 34 -2.35 -5.65 -2.28
N GLN A 35 -3.35 -5.97 -3.11
CA GLN A 35 -3.12 -6.28 -4.52
C GLN A 35 -2.69 -5.05 -5.33
N GLN A 36 -3.29 -3.90 -5.06
CA GLN A 36 -2.91 -2.64 -5.70
C GLN A 36 -1.45 -2.28 -5.40
N ILE A 37 -1.02 -2.41 -4.14
CA ILE A 37 0.37 -2.15 -3.76
C ILE A 37 1.31 -3.16 -4.40
N LYS A 38 1.00 -4.46 -4.34
CA LYS A 38 1.79 -5.50 -5.00
C LYS A 38 1.94 -5.26 -6.51
N ARG A 39 0.88 -4.76 -7.16
CA ARG A 39 0.93 -4.37 -8.57
C ARG A 39 1.86 -3.18 -8.78
N LEU A 40 1.83 -2.18 -7.90
CA LEU A 40 2.73 -1.03 -7.97
C LEU A 40 4.19 -1.46 -7.80
N GLU A 41 4.49 -2.30 -6.82
CA GLU A 41 5.82 -2.89 -6.60
C GLU A 41 6.31 -3.66 -7.84
N SER A 42 5.42 -4.42 -8.50
CA SER A 42 5.76 -5.11 -9.75
C SER A 42 6.02 -4.16 -10.92
N GLN A 43 5.38 -2.99 -10.95
CA GLN A 43 5.58 -1.99 -12.01
C GLN A 43 6.86 -1.19 -11.80
N THR A 44 7.24 -0.93 -10.55
CA THR A 44 8.45 -0.18 -10.19
C THR A 44 9.68 -1.09 -10.07
N GLY A 45 9.49 -2.39 -9.82
CA GLY A 45 10.55 -3.32 -9.48
C GLY A 45 11.10 -3.13 -8.07
N VAL A 46 10.37 -2.40 -7.22
CA VAL A 46 10.80 -1.98 -5.88
C VAL A 46 9.79 -2.48 -4.86
N GLN A 47 10.27 -3.04 -3.75
CA GLN A 47 9.42 -3.30 -2.59
C GLN A 47 9.13 -1.97 -1.90
N LEU A 48 7.86 -1.57 -1.81
CA LEU A 48 7.43 -0.25 -1.35
C LEU A 48 6.94 -0.27 0.10
N LEU A 49 6.53 -1.45 0.59
CA LEU A 49 6.15 -1.66 1.98
C LEU A 49 7.02 -2.71 2.66
N GLU A 50 7.35 -2.44 3.91
CA GLU A 50 7.93 -3.42 4.83
C GLU A 50 7.04 -3.64 6.04
N ARG A 51 7.05 -4.86 6.57
CA ARG A 51 6.30 -5.20 7.79
C ARG A 51 7.08 -4.70 8.99
N GLN A 52 6.42 -3.92 9.85
CA GLN A 52 6.99 -3.50 11.12
C GLN A 52 6.04 -3.84 12.27
N GLY A 53 6.38 -4.90 13.02
CA GLY A 53 5.55 -5.40 14.11
C GLY A 53 4.14 -5.77 13.65
N ARG A 54 3.14 -5.00 14.10
CA ARG A 54 1.71 -5.19 13.74
C ARG A 54 1.25 -4.30 12.56
N GLY A 55 2.12 -3.43 12.04
CA GLY A 55 1.82 -2.48 10.98
C GLY A 55 2.71 -2.64 9.73
N VAL A 56 2.71 -1.62 8.89
CA VAL A 56 3.58 -1.51 7.71
C VAL A 56 4.17 -0.11 7.63
N LEU A 57 5.40 -0.01 7.14
CA LEU A 57 6.08 1.24 6.82
C LEU A 57 6.42 1.31 5.34
N LEU A 58 6.61 2.53 4.83
CA LEU A 58 7.27 2.74 3.55
C LEU A 58 8.74 2.33 3.66
N THR A 59 9.27 1.73 2.60
CA THR A 59 10.70 1.49 2.46
C THR A 59 11.43 2.79 2.10
N GLU A 60 12.74 2.86 2.29
CA GLU A 60 13.57 4.04 1.94
C GLU A 60 13.87 4.19 0.44
N ALA A 61 13.27 3.35 -0.41
CA ALA A 61 13.63 3.19 -1.81
C ALA A 61 13.19 4.34 -2.73
#